data_AF-A0A5B1BN77-F1
#
_entry.id   AF-A0A5B1BN77-F1
#
_cell.length_a   1.000
_cell.length_b   1.000
_cell.length_c   1.000
_cell.angle_alpha   90.00
_cell.angle_beta   90.00
_cell.angle_gamma   90.00
#
_symmetry.space_group_name_H-M   'P 1'
#
loop_
_entity.id
_entity.type
_entity.pdbx_description
1 polymer ?
#
loop_
_entity_poly.entity_id
_entity_poly.type
_entity_poly.pdbx_seq_one_letter_code
_entity_poly.pdbx_strand_id
1 'polypeptide(L)'
;DPARTMRRMIGGLQTPGDQNAALRMLTPGPEGLIDRLPEPDALPAWITQDELDHYINEFTRTGFTGGLNWYRNFDRNWETTSNLAGATIVVPSLFIAGTADPVLSFTRTDRVSEVITGPYREVMIEGAGHWLQQERPDEVNAILLEFFEAVTW
;
A
#
# COMPACT_ATOMS: atom_id res chain seq x y z
N ASP A 1 -17.59 -8.14 -9.03
CA ASP A 1 -18.53 -7.63 -8.03
C ASP A 1 -17.77 -6.66 -7.12
N PRO A 2 -18.02 -5.34 -7.24
CA PRO A 2 -17.35 -4.32 -6.42
C PRO A 2 -17.48 -4.54 -4.92
N ALA A 3 -18.64 -5.02 -4.44
CA ALA A 3 -18.86 -5.23 -3.00
C ALA A 3 -17.94 -6.32 -2.44
N ARG A 4 -17.93 -7.50 -3.09
CA ARG A 4 -17.01 -8.59 -2.76
C ARG A 4 -15.55 -8.16 -2.88
N THR A 5 -15.19 -7.46 -3.95
CA THR A 5 -13.81 -6.99 -4.16
C THR A 5 -13.35 -6.05 -3.05
N MET A 6 -14.14 -5.02 -2.72
CA MET A 6 -13.74 -4.04 -1.72
C MET A 6 -13.67 -4.64 -0.32
N ARG A 7 -14.62 -5.49 0.08
CA ARG A 7 -14.55 -6.20 1.38
C ARG A 7 -13.28 -7.02 1.53
N ARG A 8 -12.93 -7.80 0.50
CA ARG A 8 -11.72 -8.63 0.52
C ARG A 8 -10.43 -7.81 0.46
N MET A 9 -10.38 -6.74 -0.30
CA MET A 9 -9.20 -5.88 -0.35
C MET A 9 -8.97 -5.16 0.99
N ILE A 10 -10.01 -4.55 1.54
CA ILE A 10 -9.93 -3.75 2.76
C ILE A 10 -9.77 -4.64 4.00
N GLY A 11 -10.57 -5.72 4.10
CA GLY A 11 -10.58 -6.60 5.27
C GLY A 11 -9.69 -7.84 5.16
N GLY A 12 -9.28 -8.25 3.96
CA GLY A 12 -8.47 -9.45 3.74
C GLY A 12 -6.96 -9.22 3.70
N LEU A 13 -6.51 -7.96 3.70
CA LEU A 13 -5.11 -7.56 3.86
C LEU A 13 -4.80 -7.19 5.33
N GLN A 14 -5.30 -7.99 6.27
CA GLN A 14 -5.05 -7.83 7.70
C GLN A 14 -3.87 -8.68 8.18
N THR A 15 -3.12 -8.20 9.17
CA THR A 15 -2.17 -9.00 9.97
C THR A 15 -2.11 -8.48 11.40
N PRO A 16 -2.14 -9.36 12.42
CA PRO A 16 -0.89 -9.95 12.92
C PRO A 16 -0.77 -11.49 12.82
N GLY A 17 -1.78 -12.19 12.27
CA GLY A 17 -1.82 -13.66 12.22
C GLY A 17 -1.59 -14.31 10.85
N ASP A 18 -1.65 -13.55 9.76
CA ASP A 18 -1.65 -14.09 8.41
C ASP A 18 -0.27 -14.03 7.74
N GLN A 19 0.64 -14.87 8.22
CA GLN A 19 2.01 -15.00 7.67
C GLN A 19 2.03 -15.42 6.19
N ASN A 20 0.90 -15.85 5.65
CA ASN A 20 0.76 -16.31 4.27
C ASN A 20 0.13 -15.27 3.33
N ALA A 21 -0.22 -14.07 3.80
CA ALA A 21 -0.83 -13.03 2.97
C ALA A 21 0.05 -12.67 1.75
N ALA A 22 1.34 -12.41 2.00
CA ALA A 22 2.32 -12.17 0.94
C ALA A 22 2.46 -13.37 -0.03
N LEU A 23 2.50 -14.60 0.50
CA LEU A 23 2.56 -15.81 -0.32
C LEU A 23 1.35 -15.92 -1.25
N ARG A 24 0.15 -15.64 -0.77
CA ARG A 24 -1.08 -15.67 -1.59
C ARG A 24 -1.06 -14.60 -2.68
N MET A 25 -0.52 -13.41 -2.40
CA MET A 25 -0.36 -12.37 -3.42
C MET A 25 0.60 -12.81 -4.54
N LEU A 26 1.68 -13.52 -4.20
CA LEU A 26 2.77 -13.84 -5.13
C LEU A 26 2.68 -15.23 -5.79
N THR A 27 1.82 -16.12 -5.30
CA THR A 27 1.74 -17.50 -5.81
C THR A 27 1.38 -17.51 -7.31
N PRO A 28 2.13 -18.20 -8.19
CA PRO A 28 1.74 -18.36 -9.59
C PRO A 28 0.47 -19.20 -9.72
N GLY A 29 -0.46 -18.84 -10.60
CA GLY A 29 -1.66 -19.64 -10.83
C GLY A 29 -2.78 -18.88 -11.54
N PRO A 30 -3.85 -19.59 -11.94
CA PRO A 30 -4.98 -19.01 -12.66
C PRO A 30 -5.88 -18.14 -11.78
N GLU A 31 -5.80 -18.30 -10.45
CA GLU A 31 -6.59 -17.51 -9.50
C GLU A 31 -6.12 -16.06 -9.47
N GLY A 32 -7.06 -15.11 -9.54
CA GLY A 32 -6.77 -13.69 -9.37
C GLY A 32 -6.56 -13.32 -7.91
N LEU A 33 -5.93 -12.18 -7.65
CA LEU A 33 -5.62 -11.68 -6.31
C LEU A 33 -6.83 -11.75 -5.35
N ILE A 34 -8.00 -11.28 -5.80
CA ILE A 34 -9.22 -11.18 -4.96
C ILE A 34 -9.73 -12.56 -4.53
N ASP A 35 -9.56 -13.58 -5.36
CA ASP A 35 -10.00 -14.94 -5.02
C ASP A 35 -9.12 -15.55 -3.93
N ARG A 36 -7.86 -15.10 -3.83
CA ARG A 36 -6.87 -15.56 -2.84
C ARG A 36 -6.93 -14.78 -1.52
N LEU A 37 -7.62 -13.65 -1.48
CA LEU A 37 -7.83 -12.90 -0.25
C LEU A 37 -8.95 -13.56 0.57
N PRO A 38 -8.77 -13.71 1.90
CA PRO A 38 -9.81 -14.25 2.77
C PRO A 38 -11.04 -13.34 2.76
N GLU A 39 -12.22 -13.93 2.96
CA GLU A 39 -13.42 -13.15 3.26
C GLU A 39 -13.36 -12.77 4.74
N PRO A 40 -13.43 -11.47 5.10
CA PRO A 40 -13.42 -11.08 6.50
C PRO A 40 -14.76 -11.41 7.17
N ASP A 41 -14.71 -11.98 8.37
CA ASP A 41 -15.91 -12.29 9.17
C ASP A 41 -16.66 -11.02 9.63
N ALA A 42 -15.92 -9.92 9.82
CA ALA A 42 -16.44 -8.61 10.17
C ALA A 42 -15.54 -7.51 9.59
N LEU A 43 -16.05 -6.28 9.52
CA LEU A 43 -15.23 -5.14 9.11
C LEU A 43 -14.11 -4.87 10.12
N PRO A 44 -12.93 -4.44 9.65
CA PRO A 44 -11.91 -3.90 10.52
C PRO A 44 -12.47 -2.75 11.38
N ALA A 45 -12.04 -2.64 12.63
CA ALA A 45 -12.54 -1.61 13.55
C ALA A 45 -12.25 -0.15 13.11
N TRP A 46 -11.31 0.02 12.17
CA TRP A 46 -10.88 1.32 11.66
C TRP A 46 -11.70 1.82 10.45
N ILE A 47 -12.63 1.01 9.91
CA ILE A 47 -13.50 1.44 8.81
C ILE A 47 -14.97 1.13 9.11
N THR A 48 -15.81 2.13 8.90
CA THR A 48 -17.27 2.01 9.05
C THR A 48 -17.92 1.40 7.80
N GLN A 49 -19.16 0.96 7.93
CA GLN A 49 -19.93 0.47 6.78
C GLN A 49 -20.16 1.58 5.73
N ASP A 50 -20.43 2.82 6.18
CA ASP A 50 -20.68 3.96 5.29
C ASP A 50 -19.44 4.31 4.45
N GLU A 51 -18.25 4.26 5.05
CA GLU A 51 -16.97 4.46 4.34
C GLU A 51 -16.71 3.35 3.32
N LEU A 52 -16.92 2.08 3.70
CA LEU A 52 -16.81 0.96 2.77
C LEU A 52 -17.80 1.11 1.60
N ASP A 53 -19.06 1.47 1.90
CA ASP A 53 -20.11 1.65 0.90
C ASP A 53 -19.76 2.80 -0.07
N HIS A 54 -19.09 3.85 0.39
CA HIS A 54 -18.54 4.87 -0.49
C HIS A 54 -17.58 4.28 -1.54
N TYR A 55 -16.60 3.47 -1.13
CA TYR A 55 -15.71 2.80 -2.07
C TYR A 55 -16.45 1.85 -3.01
N ILE A 56 -17.40 1.06 -2.49
CA ILE A 56 -18.22 0.14 -3.29
C ILE A 56 -18.98 0.91 -4.38
N ASN A 57 -19.61 2.03 -4.01
CA ASN A 57 -20.36 2.87 -4.94
C ASN A 57 -19.45 3.46 -6.03
N GLU A 58 -18.28 3.97 -5.65
CA GLU A 58 -17.33 4.55 -6.60
C GLU A 58 -16.77 3.50 -7.57
N PHE A 59 -16.39 2.31 -7.10
CA PHE A 59 -15.92 1.23 -7.97
C PHE A 59 -17.06 0.55 -8.75
N THR A 60 -18.30 0.65 -8.30
CA THR A 60 -19.48 0.27 -9.10
C THR A 60 -19.67 1.24 -10.27
N ARG A 61 -19.53 2.54 -10.01
CA ARG A 61 -19.67 3.60 -11.03
C ARG A 61 -18.55 3.59 -12.06
N THR A 62 -17.32 3.36 -11.63
CA THR A 62 -16.11 3.53 -12.47
C THR A 62 -15.52 2.22 -13.00
N GLY A 63 -15.77 1.10 -12.30
CA GLY A 63 -15.09 -0.16 -12.55
C GLY A 63 -13.61 -0.15 -12.15
N PHE A 64 -12.96 -1.32 -12.25
CA PHE A 64 -11.56 -1.48 -11.81
C PHE A 64 -10.53 -1.31 -12.94
N THR A 65 -10.95 -1.19 -14.21
CA THR A 65 -10.04 -1.16 -15.37
C THR A 65 -9.03 -0.03 -15.28
N GLY A 66 -9.44 1.16 -14.85
CA GLY A 66 -8.55 2.31 -14.70
C GLY A 66 -7.38 2.02 -13.76
N GLY A 67 -7.69 1.54 -12.54
CA GLY A 67 -6.68 1.15 -11.55
C GLY A 67 -5.82 -0.03 -12.01
N LEU A 68 -6.43 -1.08 -12.58
CA LEU A 68 -5.70 -2.26 -13.07
C LEU A 68 -4.72 -1.94 -14.21
N ASN A 69 -4.99 -0.89 -15.00
CA ASN A 69 -4.08 -0.47 -16.07
C ASN A 69 -2.74 0.08 -15.56
N TRP A 70 -2.65 0.52 -14.29
CA TRP A 70 -1.36 0.89 -13.68
C TRP A 70 -0.44 -0.33 -13.56
N TYR A 71 -0.96 -1.46 -13.08
CA TYR A 71 -0.21 -2.71 -12.98
C TYR A 71 0.21 -3.25 -14.35
N ARG A 72 -0.67 -3.16 -15.35
CA ARG A 72 -0.37 -3.55 -16.74
C ARG A 72 0.71 -2.69 -17.39
N ASN A 73 1.04 -1.53 -16.79
CA ASN A 73 2.05 -0.61 -17.28
C ASN A 73 3.41 -0.75 -16.58
N PHE A 74 3.62 -1.70 -15.67
CA PHE A 74 4.90 -1.84 -14.98
C PHE A 74 6.09 -1.99 -15.94
N ASP A 75 5.99 -2.90 -16.93
CA ASP A 75 7.05 -3.08 -17.93
C ASP A 75 7.25 -1.82 -18.77
N ARG A 76 6.15 -1.17 -19.19
CA ARG A 76 6.22 0.08 -19.95
C ARG A 76 6.87 1.21 -19.15
N ASN A 77 6.55 1.35 -17.87
CA ASN A 77 7.17 2.32 -16.98
C ASN A 77 8.68 2.05 -16.92
N TRP A 78 9.07 0.79 -16.70
CA TRP A 78 10.48 0.38 -16.69
C TRP A 78 11.21 0.73 -18.00
N GLU A 79 10.63 0.42 -19.16
CA GLU A 79 11.20 0.74 -20.48
C GLU A 79 11.37 2.25 -20.69
N THR A 80 10.37 3.03 -20.26
CA THR A 80 10.33 4.48 -20.49
C THR A 80 11.12 5.31 -19.48
N THR A 81 11.61 4.69 -18.40
CA THR A 81 12.43 5.34 -17.37
C THR A 81 13.90 4.91 -17.39
N SER A 82 14.38 4.28 -18.47
CA SER A 82 15.78 3.84 -18.59
C SER A 82 16.81 4.97 -18.41
N ASN A 83 16.43 6.21 -18.75
CA ASN A 83 17.25 7.41 -18.53
C ASN A 83 17.41 7.81 -17.04
N LEU A 84 16.61 7.23 -16.14
CA LEU A 84 16.70 7.44 -14.69
C LEU A 84 17.57 6.39 -14.00
N ALA A 85 18.14 5.43 -14.75
CA ALA A 85 19.04 4.43 -14.16
C ALA A 85 20.24 5.11 -13.48
N GLY A 86 20.37 4.91 -12.16
CA GLY A 86 21.41 5.52 -11.34
C GLY A 86 21.16 6.99 -10.95
N ALA A 87 20.06 7.59 -11.40
CA ALA A 87 19.64 8.90 -10.90
C ALA A 87 19.21 8.78 -9.43
N THR A 88 19.41 9.86 -8.66
CA THR A 88 19.08 9.89 -7.23
C THR A 88 18.15 11.03 -6.87
N ILE A 89 17.38 10.82 -5.81
CA ILE A 89 16.45 11.78 -5.22
C ILE A 89 17.20 12.55 -4.13
N VAL A 90 17.37 13.86 -4.35
CA VAL A 90 18.15 14.74 -3.45
C VAL A 90 17.28 15.53 -2.47
N VAL A 91 15.96 15.51 -2.65
CA VAL A 91 15.00 16.23 -1.79
C VAL A 91 14.73 15.45 -0.50
N PRO A 92 14.35 16.13 0.61
CA PRO A 92 13.90 15.46 1.81
C PRO A 92 12.79 14.45 1.52
N SER A 93 12.96 13.23 1.99
CA SER A 93 12.09 12.10 1.69
C SER A 93 11.72 11.34 2.96
N LEU A 94 10.47 10.88 3.01
CA LEU A 94 9.91 10.14 4.14
C LEU A 94 9.26 8.86 3.62
N PHE A 95 9.59 7.74 4.24
CA PHE A 95 8.90 6.47 4.08
C PHE A 95 8.21 6.09 5.39
N ILE A 96 6.91 5.82 5.33
CA ILE A 96 6.12 5.32 6.46
C ILE A 96 5.47 4.00 6.02
N ALA A 97 5.64 2.94 6.80
CA ALA A 97 4.97 1.67 6.56
C ALA A 97 4.53 1.00 7.86
N GLY A 98 3.52 0.13 7.78
CA GLY A 98 3.15 -0.73 8.89
C GLY A 98 3.97 -2.02 8.89
N THR A 99 4.44 -2.50 10.05
CA THR A 99 5.27 -3.72 10.13
C THR A 99 4.55 -4.98 9.66
N ALA A 100 3.21 -4.94 9.57
CA ALA A 100 2.36 -6.01 9.10
C ALA A 100 1.90 -5.85 7.64
N ASP A 101 2.39 -4.85 6.88
CA ASP A 101 2.03 -4.68 5.48
C ASP A 101 2.66 -5.78 4.59
N PRO A 102 1.86 -6.62 3.90
CA PRO A 102 2.39 -7.70 3.07
C PRO A 102 3.27 -7.23 1.92
N VAL A 103 3.17 -5.98 1.45
CA VAL A 103 4.01 -5.49 0.34
C VAL A 103 5.47 -5.31 0.74
N LEU A 104 5.77 -5.21 2.04
CA LEU A 104 7.15 -5.14 2.55
C LEU A 104 7.96 -6.40 2.21
N SER A 105 7.30 -7.54 2.00
CA SER A 105 7.97 -8.79 1.60
C SER A 105 8.68 -8.71 0.24
N PHE A 106 8.28 -7.77 -0.62
CA PHE A 106 8.88 -7.52 -1.93
C PHE A 106 9.25 -6.05 -2.16
N THR A 107 9.15 -5.20 -1.13
CA THR A 107 9.58 -3.80 -1.15
C THR A 107 10.87 -3.67 -0.33
N ARG A 108 12.01 -3.59 -1.02
CA ARG A 108 13.32 -3.51 -0.39
C ARG A 108 13.62 -2.11 0.14
N THR A 109 13.69 -1.95 1.45
CA THR A 109 14.17 -0.71 2.09
C THR A 109 15.69 -0.70 2.31
N ASP A 110 16.33 -1.86 2.28
CA ASP A 110 17.78 -2.03 2.51
C ASP A 110 18.67 -1.40 1.42
N ARG A 111 18.09 -0.92 0.31
CA ARG A 111 18.78 -0.27 -0.81
C ARG A 111 18.40 1.19 -0.98
N VAL A 112 17.67 1.79 -0.04
CA VAL A 112 17.15 3.15 -0.18
C VAL A 112 18.25 4.18 -0.43
N SER A 113 19.42 4.01 0.17
CA SER A 113 20.58 4.92 -0.01
C SER A 113 21.16 4.89 -1.43
N GLU A 114 20.83 3.89 -2.25
CA GLU A 114 21.21 3.87 -3.67
C GLU A 114 20.31 4.79 -4.52
N VAL A 115 19.10 5.11 -4.03
CA VAL A 115 18.08 5.87 -4.77
C VAL A 115 17.88 7.25 -4.17
N ILE A 116 18.01 7.40 -2.85
CA ILE A 116 17.82 8.67 -2.12
C ILE A 116 19.16 9.10 -1.52
N THR A 117 19.68 10.22 -2.01
CA THR A 117 20.91 10.87 -1.53
C THR A 117 20.62 12.13 -0.71
N GLY A 118 19.37 12.61 -0.72
CA GLY A 118 18.87 13.65 0.17
C GLY A 118 18.60 13.14 1.60
N PRO A 119 18.15 14.02 2.51
CA PRO A 119 17.69 13.61 3.84
C PRO A 119 16.58 12.56 3.73
N TYR A 120 16.75 11.44 4.43
CA TYR A 120 15.80 10.34 4.43
C TYR A 120 15.41 9.95 5.85
N ARG A 121 14.10 9.79 6.08
CA ARG A 121 13.54 9.25 7.31
C ARG A 121 12.67 8.03 6.97
N GLU A 122 12.87 6.95 7.72
CA GLU A 122 12.06 5.75 7.66
C GLU A 122 11.35 5.56 9.00
N VAL A 123 10.05 5.31 8.97
CA VAL A 123 9.23 5.03 10.16
C VAL A 123 8.40 3.79 9.93
N MET A 124 8.55 2.81 10.83
CA MET A 124 7.77 1.58 10.86
C MET A 124 6.77 1.65 12.02
N ILE A 125 5.47 1.58 11.71
CA ILE A 125 4.40 1.57 12.72
C ILE A 125 4.06 0.11 13.06
N GLU A 126 4.32 -0.26 14.32
CA GLU A 126 4.19 -1.65 14.77
C GLU A 126 2.75 -2.16 14.68
N GLY A 127 2.58 -3.33 14.08
CA GLY A 127 1.31 -4.04 13.95
C GLY A 127 0.29 -3.39 13.01
N ALA A 128 0.64 -2.31 12.30
CA ALA A 128 -0.22 -1.73 11.27
C ALA A 128 -0.05 -2.46 9.93
N GLY A 129 -1.15 -2.57 9.18
CA GLY A 129 -1.21 -3.21 7.86
C GLY A 129 -1.04 -2.23 6.70
N HIS A 130 -1.70 -2.57 5.59
CA HIS A 130 -1.55 -1.88 4.31
C HIS A 130 -2.28 -0.53 4.24
N TRP A 131 -3.42 -0.39 4.94
CA TRP A 131 -4.27 0.81 4.83
C TRP A 131 -3.86 1.85 5.88
N LEU A 132 -2.55 2.08 6.00
CA LEU A 132 -1.89 2.72 7.13
C LEU A 132 -2.54 4.02 7.62
N GLN A 133 -2.91 4.91 6.70
CA GLN A 133 -3.52 6.19 7.01
C GLN A 133 -4.97 6.09 7.55
N GLN A 134 -5.67 4.98 7.29
CA GLN A 134 -6.97 4.69 7.89
C GLN A 134 -6.82 3.87 9.18
N GLU A 135 -5.83 2.98 9.23
CA GLU A 135 -5.56 2.15 10.41
C GLU A 135 -4.99 2.94 11.59
N ARG A 136 -4.07 3.87 11.32
CA ARG A 136 -3.30 4.64 12.30
C ARG A 136 -3.31 6.14 11.97
N PRO A 137 -4.48 6.77 11.81
CA PRO A 137 -4.59 8.14 11.30
C PRO A 137 -3.83 9.14 12.17
N ASP A 138 -3.95 9.05 13.50
CA ASP A 138 -3.31 9.99 14.43
C ASP A 138 -1.77 9.88 14.39
N GLU A 139 -1.23 8.65 14.33
CA GLU A 139 0.21 8.41 14.24
C GLU A 139 0.77 8.90 12.91
N VAL A 140 0.10 8.57 11.80
CA VAL A 140 0.48 9.03 10.45
C VAL A 140 0.46 10.57 10.37
N ASN A 141 -0.61 11.20 10.89
CA ASN A 141 -0.73 12.66 10.90
C ASN A 141 0.39 13.32 11.71
N ALA A 142 0.72 12.79 12.90
CA ALA A 142 1.80 13.32 13.72
C ALA A 142 3.17 13.23 13.02
N ILE A 143 3.47 12.09 12.38
CA ILE A 143 4.72 11.88 11.64
C ILE A 143 4.81 12.85 10.44
N LEU A 144 3.72 13.05 9.71
CA LEU A 144 3.67 13.97 8.58
C LEU A 144 3.88 15.42 9.02
N LEU A 145 3.23 15.85 10.11
CA LEU A 145 3.40 17.21 10.65
C LEU A 145 4.84 17.45 11.11
N GLU A 146 5.45 16.50 11.82
CA GLU A 146 6.85 16.58 12.23
C GLU A 146 7.78 16.69 11.00
N PHE A 147 7.52 15.91 9.95
CA PHE A 147 8.29 15.99 8.70
C PHE A 147 8.15 17.37 8.04
N PHE A 148 6.94 17.93 7.94
CA PHE A 148 6.73 19.24 7.33
C PHE A 148 7.34 20.40 8.13
N GLU A 149 7.40 20.30 9.45
CA GLU A 149 8.08 21.27 10.30
C GLU A 149 9.61 21.22 10.16
N ALA A 150 10.17 20.02 9.91
CA ALA A 150 11.60 19.82 9.75
C ALA A 150 12.15 20.19 8.36
N VAL A 151 11.29 20.29 7.33
CA VAL A 151 11.69 20.61 5.96
C VAL A 151 11.69 22.13 5.73
N THR A 152 12.84 22.67 5.33
CA THR A 152 12.94 24.04 4.79
C THR A 152 12.65 24.03 3.30
N TRP A 153 11.61 24.77 2.89
CA TRP A 153 11.12 24.88 1.51
C TRP A 153 11.88 25.90 0.67
#